data_AF-A0A6G9CQE1-F1
#
_entry.id   AF-A0A6G9CQE1-F1
#
_cell.length_a   1.000
_cell.length_b   1.000
_cell.length_c   1.000
_cell.angle_alpha   90.00
_cell.angle_beta   90.00
_cell.angle_gamma   90.00
#
_symmetry.space_group_name_H-M   'P 1'
#
loop_
_entity.id
_entity.type
_entity.pdbx_description
1 polymer ?
#
loop_
_entity_poly.entity_id
_entity_poly.type
_entity_poly.pdbx_seq_one_letter_code
_entity_poly.pdbx_strand_id
1 'polypeptide(L)'
;MTISSPTYRGWQKLPDNALGHAVFSAAMSIRVPYFASVLPRVTKLEPGLCEVRSPKWWGVHNHLGTFHAIAACNLAEVAMGMLSEATVPNSHRWIPKSMKVDYLAKAETGLRAVARLETLPDFAAIESGTELLVPISIFDRGGKEVVHAEITTWVSPK
;
A
#
# COMPACT_ATOMS: atom_id res chain seq x y z
N MET A 1 20.01 16.24 -2.15
CA MET A 1 19.83 15.01 -1.34
C MET A 1 18.34 14.70 -1.30
N THR A 2 17.91 13.62 -1.93
CA THR A 2 16.51 13.17 -1.94
C THR A 2 16.10 12.80 -0.52
N ILE A 3 15.43 13.72 0.18
CA ILE A 3 15.04 13.49 1.56
C ILE A 3 13.83 12.54 1.54
N SER A 4 14.09 11.23 1.62
CA SER A 4 13.10 10.15 1.71
C SER A 4 12.38 10.17 3.05
N SER A 5 11.13 9.68 3.14
CA SER A 5 10.38 9.71 4.40
C SER A 5 11.09 8.91 5.52
N PRO A 6 10.84 9.24 6.81
CA PRO A 6 11.35 8.44 7.92
C PRO A 6 10.96 6.96 7.81
N THR A 7 9.76 6.68 7.31
CA THR A 7 9.26 5.32 7.07
C THR A 7 10.11 4.59 6.05
N TYR A 8 10.36 5.19 4.89
CA TYR A 8 11.17 4.55 3.83
C TYR A 8 12.63 4.36 4.25
N ARG A 9 13.22 5.32 4.98
CA ARG A 9 14.55 5.13 5.57
C ARG A 9 14.59 3.99 6.58
N GLY A 10 13.51 3.78 7.33
CA GLY A 10 13.36 2.63 8.24
C GLY A 10 13.39 1.32 7.49
N TRP A 11 12.68 1.23 6.35
CA TRP A 11 12.73 0.08 5.46
C TRP A 11 14.15 -0.20 4.94
N GLN A 12 14.83 0.82 4.41
CA GLN A 12 16.17 0.69 3.83
C GLN A 12 17.25 0.23 4.83
N LYS A 13 17.03 0.42 6.13
CA LYS A 13 17.96 0.00 7.19
C LYS A 13 17.78 -1.45 7.63
N LEU A 14 16.64 -2.07 7.30
CA LEU A 14 16.34 -3.44 7.66
C LEU A 14 16.92 -4.39 6.58
N PRO A 15 17.32 -5.61 6.97
CA PRO A 15 17.79 -6.58 6.00
C PRO A 15 16.65 -6.95 5.04
N ASP A 16 16.96 -7.07 3.75
CA ASP A 16 15.98 -7.47 2.72
C ASP A 16 15.71 -8.98 2.78
N ASN A 17 15.01 -9.39 3.82
CA ASN A 17 14.63 -10.77 4.07
C ASN A 17 13.32 -10.86 4.86
N ALA A 18 12.87 -12.10 5.07
CA ALA A 18 11.64 -12.38 5.76
C ALA A 18 11.53 -11.71 7.15
N LEU A 19 12.61 -11.68 7.93
CA LEU A 19 12.62 -11.10 9.27
C LEU A 19 12.55 -9.57 9.21
N GLY A 20 13.37 -8.93 8.37
CA GLY A 20 13.36 -7.48 8.19
C GLY A 20 11.99 -6.97 7.74
N HIS A 21 11.38 -7.64 6.77
CA HIS A 21 10.03 -7.34 6.30
C HIS A 21 8.97 -7.48 7.41
N ALA A 22 9.10 -8.50 8.27
CA ALA A 22 8.19 -8.71 9.39
C ALA A 22 8.32 -7.63 10.46
N VAL A 23 9.57 -7.28 10.84
CA VAL A 23 9.85 -6.19 11.79
C VAL A 23 9.31 -4.86 11.28
N PHE A 24 9.56 -4.54 10.00
CA PHE A 24 9.02 -3.33 9.38
C PHE A 24 7.50 -3.28 9.44
N SER A 25 6.85 -4.37 9.03
CA SER A 25 5.38 -4.44 8.95
C SER A 25 4.73 -4.36 10.32
N ALA A 26 5.37 -4.92 11.36
CA ALA A 26 4.93 -4.79 12.74
C ALA A 26 5.05 -3.33 13.22
N ALA A 27 6.19 -2.66 12.98
CA ALA A 27 6.37 -1.26 13.34
C ALA A 27 5.38 -0.33 12.63
N MET A 28 5.13 -0.57 11.33
CA MET A 28 4.09 0.12 10.55
C MET A 28 2.71 -0.06 11.18
N SER A 29 2.35 -1.29 11.56
CA SER A 29 1.07 -1.61 12.17
C SER A 29 0.91 -1.04 13.58
N ILE A 30 2.00 -0.86 14.33
CA ILE A 30 1.99 -0.14 15.62
C ILE A 30 1.69 1.35 15.39
N ARG A 31 2.29 1.94 14.35
CA ARG A 31 2.09 3.35 14.01
C ARG A 31 0.70 3.65 13.44
N VAL A 32 0.12 2.70 12.70
CA VAL A 32 -1.23 2.80 12.13
C VAL A 32 -2.03 1.57 12.55
N PRO A 33 -2.63 1.56 13.76
CA PRO A 33 -3.23 0.36 14.36
C PRO A 33 -4.28 -0.33 13.49
N TYR A 34 -5.06 0.41 12.70
CA TYR A 34 -6.09 -0.19 11.86
C TYR A 34 -5.53 -1.11 10.76
N PHE A 35 -4.28 -0.89 10.32
CA PHE A 35 -3.61 -1.77 9.38
C PHE A 35 -3.40 -3.18 9.97
N ALA A 36 -3.23 -3.31 11.28
CA ALA A 36 -3.06 -4.62 11.92
C ALA A 36 -4.24 -5.58 11.67
N SER A 37 -5.44 -5.05 11.39
CA SER A 37 -6.64 -5.86 11.10
C SER A 37 -6.50 -6.77 9.88
N VAL A 38 -5.62 -6.44 8.93
CA VAL A 38 -5.37 -7.28 7.74
C VAL A 38 -4.03 -8.02 7.80
N LEU A 39 -3.33 -7.98 8.93
CA LEU A 39 -2.00 -8.60 9.12
C LEU A 39 -1.06 -8.37 7.91
N PRO A 40 -0.87 -7.10 7.49
CA PRO A 40 -0.15 -6.79 6.27
C PRO A 40 1.33 -7.10 6.45
N ARG A 41 1.94 -7.56 5.35
CA ARG A 41 3.38 -7.75 5.25
C ARG A 41 3.89 -7.06 4.00
N VAL A 42 4.63 -5.97 4.17
CA VAL A 42 5.32 -5.31 3.06
C VAL A 42 6.47 -6.22 2.62
N THR A 43 6.49 -6.55 1.33
CA THR A 43 7.46 -7.49 0.72
C THR A 43 8.34 -6.83 -0.32
N LYS A 44 7.92 -5.70 -0.88
CA LYS A 44 8.75 -4.80 -1.69
C LYS A 44 8.34 -3.37 -1.42
N LEU A 45 9.33 -2.49 -1.37
CA LEU A 45 9.12 -1.06 -1.21
C LEU A 45 10.28 -0.29 -1.85
N GLU A 46 9.96 0.48 -2.87
CA GLU A 46 10.86 1.35 -3.62
C GLU A 46 10.07 2.52 -4.23
N PRO A 47 10.72 3.61 -4.68
CA PRO A 47 10.02 4.71 -5.33
C PRO A 47 9.19 4.20 -6.52
N GLY A 48 7.88 4.45 -6.49
CA GLY A 48 6.94 4.01 -7.52
C GLY A 48 6.41 2.59 -7.39
N LEU A 49 6.84 1.80 -6.40
CA LEU A 49 6.34 0.42 -6.21
C LEU A 49 6.23 0.04 -4.73
N CYS A 50 5.08 -0.54 -4.38
CA CYS A 50 4.92 -1.29 -3.14
C CYS A 50 4.19 -2.61 -3.38
N GLU A 51 4.70 -3.70 -2.80
CA GLU A 51 4.01 -4.98 -2.74
C GLU A 51 3.72 -5.37 -1.28
N VAL A 52 2.45 -5.65 -0.97
CA VAL A 52 1.98 -6.02 0.36
C VAL A 52 1.21 -7.34 0.30
N ARG A 53 1.47 -8.25 1.23
CA ARG A 53 0.73 -9.51 1.38
C ARG A 53 -0.14 -9.49 2.62
N SER A 54 -1.27 -10.17 2.55
CA SER A 54 -2.15 -10.42 3.69
C SER A 54 -2.59 -11.88 3.70
N PRO A 55 -2.48 -12.60 4.83
CA PRO A 55 -3.05 -13.94 4.94
C PRO A 55 -4.58 -13.87 4.97
N LYS A 56 -5.25 -14.91 4.46
CA LYS A 56 -6.66 -15.13 4.77
C LYS A 56 -6.74 -15.79 6.14
N TRP A 57 -7.42 -15.12 7.07
CA TRP A 57 -7.62 -15.60 8.43
C TRP A 57 -9.02 -15.18 8.90
N TRP A 58 -9.49 -15.75 10.00
CA TRP A 58 -10.87 -15.58 10.44
C TRP A 58 -11.28 -14.12 10.66
N GLY A 59 -10.36 -13.23 11.04
CA GLY A 59 -10.62 -11.80 11.24
C GLY A 59 -10.87 -11.00 9.97
N VAL A 60 -10.56 -11.56 8.79
CA VAL A 60 -10.81 -10.93 7.48
C VAL A 60 -11.83 -11.71 6.65
N HIS A 61 -12.61 -12.60 7.25
CA HIS A 61 -13.67 -13.30 6.54
C HIS A 61 -14.92 -12.42 6.36
N ASN A 62 -15.58 -12.55 5.21
CA ASN A 62 -16.96 -12.13 5.05
C ASN A 62 -17.94 -13.28 5.38
N HIS A 63 -19.23 -13.02 5.25
CA HIS A 63 -20.31 -13.98 5.47
C HIS A 63 -20.26 -15.21 4.53
N LEU A 64 -19.44 -15.21 3.48
CA LEU A 64 -19.19 -16.34 2.58
C LEU A 64 -17.89 -17.09 2.92
N GLY A 65 -17.19 -16.71 4.00
CA GLY A 65 -15.90 -17.31 4.35
C GLY A 65 -14.77 -16.98 3.37
N THR A 66 -14.92 -15.93 2.56
CA THR A 66 -13.88 -15.41 1.64
C THR A 66 -13.25 -14.14 2.21
N PHE A 67 -12.15 -13.67 1.64
CA PHE A 67 -11.48 -12.44 2.08
C PHE A 67 -12.44 -11.26 1.92
N HIS A 68 -12.64 -10.51 3.00
CA HIS A 68 -13.64 -9.45 3.09
C HIS A 68 -13.30 -8.27 2.17
N ALA A 69 -14.31 -7.76 1.46
CA ALA A 69 -14.18 -6.63 0.53
C ALA A 69 -13.47 -5.42 1.16
N ILE A 70 -13.93 -4.96 2.31
CA ILE A 70 -13.32 -3.83 3.03
C ILE A 70 -11.92 -4.15 3.59
N ALA A 71 -11.63 -5.42 3.90
CA ALA A 71 -10.28 -5.82 4.26
C ALA A 71 -9.34 -5.73 3.04
N ALA A 72 -9.83 -6.06 1.84
CA ALA A 72 -9.07 -5.85 0.61
C ALA A 72 -8.83 -4.35 0.34
N CYS A 73 -9.83 -3.49 0.62
CA CYS A 73 -9.63 -2.04 0.57
C CYS A 73 -8.56 -1.56 1.57
N ASN A 74 -8.57 -2.06 2.80
CA ASN A 74 -7.54 -1.73 3.78
C ASN A 74 -6.15 -2.22 3.32
N LEU A 75 -6.05 -3.39 2.69
CA LEU A 75 -4.80 -3.86 2.09
C LEU A 75 -4.32 -2.96 0.94
N ALA A 76 -5.24 -2.46 0.10
CA ALA A 76 -4.92 -1.50 -0.96
C ALA A 76 -4.42 -0.17 -0.38
N GLU A 77 -5.06 0.32 0.68
CA GLU A 77 -4.67 1.53 1.41
C GLU A 77 -3.25 1.40 2.00
N VAL A 78 -2.91 0.23 2.58
CA VAL A 78 -1.54 -0.04 3.04
C VAL A 78 -0.55 0.06 1.88
N ALA A 79 -0.85 -0.58 0.75
CA ALA A 79 0.04 -0.60 -0.41
C ALA A 79 0.26 0.81 -1.00
N MET A 80 -0.82 1.58 -1.18
CA MET A 80 -0.74 2.97 -1.63
C MET A 80 0.00 3.86 -0.62
N GLY A 81 -0.29 3.72 0.67
CA GLY A 81 0.33 4.54 1.70
C GLY A 81 1.83 4.32 1.79
N MET A 82 2.26 3.05 1.74
CA MET A 82 3.69 2.72 1.71
C MET A 82 4.37 3.18 0.42
N LEU A 83 3.73 3.02 -0.75
CA LEU A 83 4.23 3.60 -2.00
C LEU A 83 4.43 5.11 -1.85
N SER A 84 3.47 5.82 -1.26
CA SER A 84 3.56 7.27 -1.04
C SER A 84 4.71 7.65 -0.12
N GLU A 85 4.92 6.91 0.97
CA GLU A 85 6.06 7.08 1.88
C GLU A 85 7.43 6.88 1.18
N ALA A 86 7.52 5.95 0.23
CA ALA A 86 8.75 5.69 -0.53
C ALA A 86 8.98 6.68 -1.68
N THR A 87 7.92 7.28 -2.22
CA THR A 87 7.96 8.02 -3.48
C THR A 87 7.90 9.53 -3.28
N VAL A 88 7.03 10.01 -2.39
CA VAL A 88 6.81 11.45 -2.18
C VAL A 88 7.98 12.03 -1.37
N PRO A 89 8.69 13.04 -1.87
CA PRO A 89 9.83 13.62 -1.17
C PRO A 89 9.37 14.37 0.09
N ASN A 90 10.24 14.52 1.09
CA ASN A 90 9.87 15.22 2.33
C ASN A 90 9.55 16.72 2.15
N SER A 91 9.89 17.34 1.01
CA SER A 91 9.40 18.69 0.67
C SER A 91 7.88 18.74 0.46
N HIS A 92 7.25 17.59 0.26
CA HIS A 92 5.82 17.43 0.03
C HIS A 92 5.16 16.62 1.14
N ARG A 93 3.85 16.77 1.25
CA ARG A 93 2.94 15.92 2.04
C ARG A 93 1.93 15.29 1.09
N TRP A 94 1.34 14.19 1.52
CA TRP A 94 0.31 13.49 0.77
C TRP A 94 -0.86 13.13 1.69
N ILE A 95 -2.06 13.06 1.12
CA ILE A 95 -3.26 12.58 1.83
C ILE A 95 -4.20 11.87 0.84
N PRO A 96 -4.77 10.70 1.18
CA PRO A 96 -5.80 10.06 0.36
C PRO A 96 -7.05 10.94 0.26
N LYS A 97 -7.59 11.10 -0.94
CA LYS A 97 -8.82 11.88 -1.21
C LYS A 97 -10.02 11.00 -1.57
N SER A 98 -9.78 9.96 -2.34
CA SER A 98 -10.84 9.05 -2.79
C SER A 98 -10.26 7.69 -3.12
N MET A 99 -11.11 6.68 -3.11
CA MET A 99 -10.77 5.33 -3.50
C MET A 99 -11.93 4.75 -4.31
N LYS A 100 -11.63 4.25 -5.50
CA LYS A 100 -12.54 3.45 -6.32
C LYS A 100 -12.05 2.01 -6.29
N VAL A 101 -12.96 1.05 -6.11
CA VAL A 101 -12.63 -0.38 -6.02
C VAL A 101 -13.59 -1.20 -6.86
N ASP A 102 -13.02 -2.05 -7.70
CA ASP A 102 -13.73 -3.03 -8.51
C ASP A 102 -13.46 -4.44 -7.96
N TYR A 103 -14.52 -5.14 -7.54
CA TYR A 103 -14.43 -6.53 -7.05
C TYR A 103 -14.62 -7.50 -8.24
N LEU A 104 -13.51 -7.97 -8.79
CA LEU A 104 -13.48 -8.74 -10.03
C LEU A 104 -13.85 -10.22 -9.83
N ALA A 105 -13.48 -10.79 -8.69
CA ALA A 105 -13.77 -12.19 -8.35
C ALA A 105 -13.75 -12.41 -6.82
N LYS A 106 -14.28 -13.55 -6.39
CA LYS A 106 -14.20 -13.95 -4.98
C LYS A 106 -12.75 -14.19 -4.57
N ALA A 107 -12.34 -13.59 -3.46
CA ALA A 107 -11.01 -13.74 -2.90
C ALA A 107 -10.95 -14.94 -1.94
N GLU A 108 -10.68 -16.13 -2.46
CA GLU A 108 -10.78 -17.37 -1.68
C GLU A 108 -9.51 -17.68 -0.86
N THR A 109 -8.39 -17.01 -1.15
CA THR A 109 -7.08 -17.22 -0.52
C THR A 109 -6.57 -15.97 0.20
N GLY A 110 -5.35 -16.04 0.77
CA GLY A 110 -4.61 -14.82 1.10
C GLY A 110 -4.30 -14.01 -0.16
N LEU A 111 -4.04 -12.71 0.02
CA LEU A 111 -3.95 -11.74 -1.06
C LEU A 111 -2.57 -11.10 -1.15
N ARG A 112 -2.22 -10.63 -2.34
CA ARG A 112 -1.05 -9.81 -2.65
C ARG A 112 -1.50 -8.56 -3.40
N ALA A 113 -1.38 -7.39 -2.76
CA ALA A 113 -1.62 -6.10 -3.37
C ALA A 113 -0.32 -5.52 -3.95
N VAL A 114 -0.41 -4.94 -5.13
CA VAL A 114 0.69 -4.28 -5.84
C VAL A 114 0.25 -2.88 -6.22
N ALA A 115 0.77 -1.88 -5.51
CA ALA A 115 0.62 -0.48 -5.89
C ALA A 115 1.81 -0.09 -6.76
N ARG A 116 1.57 0.48 -7.95
CA ARG A 116 2.63 0.84 -8.89
C ARG A 116 2.31 2.13 -9.64
N LEU A 117 3.27 3.04 -9.70
CA LEU A 117 3.23 4.18 -10.62
C LEU A 117 4.10 3.84 -11.84
N GLU A 118 3.53 3.91 -13.03
CA GLU A 118 4.29 3.70 -14.27
C GLU A 118 5.30 4.84 -14.50
N THR A 119 4.94 6.05 -14.11
CA THR A 119 5.79 7.25 -14.20
C THR A 119 5.70 8.03 -12.90
N LEU A 120 6.85 8.47 -12.39
CA LEU A 120 6.90 9.32 -11.21
C LEU A 120 6.61 10.77 -11.59
N PRO A 121 5.78 11.49 -10.81
CA PRO A 121 5.58 12.92 -11.01
C PRO A 121 6.89 13.69 -10.83
N ASP A 122 7.06 14.78 -11.59
CA ASP A 122 8.05 15.80 -11.24
C ASP A 122 7.56 16.57 -10.02
N PHE A 123 7.93 16.08 -8.83
CA PHE A 123 7.54 16.70 -7.58
C PHE A 123 8.05 18.14 -7.43
N ALA A 124 9.15 18.53 -8.10
CA ALA A 124 9.66 19.90 -8.02
C ALA A 124 8.75 20.91 -8.73
N ALA A 125 7.98 20.46 -9.72
CA ALA A 125 7.03 21.29 -10.46
C ALA A 125 5.66 21.47 -9.77
N ILE A 126 5.42 20.81 -8.62
CA ILE A 126 4.14 20.90 -7.90
C ILE A 126 4.18 22.11 -6.95
N GLU A 127 3.54 23.22 -7.32
CA GLU A 127 3.55 24.45 -6.50
C GLU A 127 2.34 24.60 -5.57
N SER A 128 1.15 24.23 -6.01
CA SER A 128 -0.12 24.40 -5.26
C SER A 128 -0.79 23.09 -4.82
N GLY A 129 -0.26 21.97 -5.32
CA GLY A 129 -0.74 20.62 -5.09
C GLY A 129 -1.40 20.01 -6.33
N THR A 130 -1.38 18.68 -6.39
CA THR A 130 -1.92 17.91 -7.51
C THR A 130 -2.52 16.60 -7.02
N GLU A 131 -3.43 16.04 -7.82
CA GLU A 131 -3.92 14.69 -7.64
C GLU A 131 -2.97 13.70 -8.29
N LEU A 132 -2.55 12.69 -7.52
CA LEU A 132 -1.78 11.55 -7.96
C LEU A 132 -2.63 10.30 -7.77
N LEU A 133 -3.07 9.71 -8.89
CA LEU A 133 -3.81 8.46 -8.91
C LEU A 133 -2.84 7.30 -8.76
N VAL A 134 -3.03 6.48 -7.73
CA VAL A 134 -2.23 5.27 -7.49
C VAL A 134 -3.09 4.06 -7.82
N PRO A 135 -2.79 3.31 -8.90
CA PRO A 135 -3.46 2.06 -9.21
C PRO A 135 -2.88 0.91 -8.37
N ILE A 136 -3.76 0.02 -7.91
CA ILE A 136 -3.44 -1.14 -7.09
C ILE A 136 -4.15 -2.37 -7.64
N SER A 137 -3.37 -3.37 -8.05
CA SER A 137 -3.88 -4.69 -8.41
C SER A 137 -3.72 -5.67 -7.26
N ILE A 138 -4.78 -6.38 -6.90
CA ILE A 138 -4.78 -7.35 -5.79
C ILE A 138 -5.04 -8.75 -6.32
N PHE A 139 -4.07 -9.62 -6.10
CA PHE A 139 -4.03 -10.97 -6.63
C PHE A 139 -4.29 -12.02 -5.54
N ASP A 140 -4.95 -13.11 -5.91
CA ASP A 140 -5.01 -14.33 -5.11
C ASP A 140 -3.68 -15.13 -5.21
N ARG A 141 -3.62 -16.29 -4.56
CA ARG A 141 -2.44 -17.18 -4.62
C ARG A 141 -2.21 -17.81 -6.01
N GLY A 142 -3.24 -17.91 -6.83
CA GLY A 142 -3.15 -18.38 -8.21
C GLY A 142 -2.66 -17.31 -9.19
N GLY A 143 -2.46 -16.08 -8.73
CA GLY A 143 -2.05 -14.95 -9.57
C GLY A 143 -3.20 -14.29 -10.33
N LYS A 144 -4.45 -14.65 -10.03
CA LYS A 144 -5.63 -13.98 -10.61
C LYS A 144 -5.88 -12.68 -9.88
N GLU A 145 -6.09 -11.60 -10.61
CA GLU A 145 -6.56 -10.33 -10.03
C GLU A 145 -8.01 -10.51 -9.58
N VAL A 146 -8.26 -10.31 -8.29
CA VAL A 146 -9.57 -10.48 -7.67
C VAL A 146 -10.18 -9.15 -7.24
N VAL A 147 -9.34 -8.13 -7.03
CA VAL A 147 -9.75 -6.76 -6.73
C VAL A 147 -8.81 -5.80 -7.44
N HIS A 148 -9.38 -4.78 -8.08
CA HIS A 148 -8.65 -3.63 -8.59
C HIS A 148 -9.05 -2.39 -7.80
N ALA A 149 -8.08 -1.55 -7.42
CA ALA A 149 -8.35 -0.30 -6.73
C ALA A 149 -7.57 0.86 -7.34
N GLU A 150 -8.17 2.03 -7.33
CA GLU A 150 -7.54 3.29 -7.71
C GLU A 150 -7.73 4.26 -6.55
N ILE A 151 -6.62 4.65 -5.91
CA ILE A 151 -6.65 5.60 -4.79
C ILE A 151 -6.08 6.93 -5.26
N THR A 152 -6.90 7.98 -5.22
CA THR A 152 -6.46 9.35 -5.52
C THR A 152 -5.81 9.93 -4.28
N THR A 153 -4.56 10.34 -4.41
CA THR A 153 -3.80 11.02 -3.35
C THR A 153 -3.59 12.48 -3.71
N TRP A 154 -3.81 13.38 -2.77
CA TRP A 154 -3.45 14.79 -2.92
C TRP A 154 -2.04 15.01 -2.45
N VAL A 155 -1.16 15.42 -3.35
CA VAL A 155 0.24 15.73 -3.05
C VAL A 155 0.43 17.23 -3.13
N SER A 156 0.98 17.85 -2.09
CA SER A 156 1.25 19.30 -2.09
C SER A 156 2.56 19.61 -1.36
N PRO A 157 3.21 20.75 -1.66
CA PRO A 157 4.32 21.24 -0.84
C PRO A 157 3.93 21.33 0.63
N LYS A 158 4.91 21.13 1.52
CA LYS A 158 4.74 21.28 2.96
C LYS A 158 4.67 22.74 3.38
#